data_AF-A0A7C5I540-F1
#
_entry.id   AF-A0A7C5I540-F1
#
_cell.length_a   1.000
_cell.length_b   1.000
_cell.length_c   1.000
_cell.angle_alpha   90.00
_cell.angle_beta   90.00
_cell.angle_gamma   90.00
#
_symmetry.space_group_name_H-M   'P 1'
#
loop_
_entity.id
_entity.type
_entity.pdbx_description
1 polymer ?
#
loop_
_entity_poly.entity_id
_entity_poly.type
_entity_poly.pdbx_seq_one_letter_code
_entity_poly.pdbx_strand_id
1 'polypeptide(L)'
;TAIYAGTESGFFVIKGNKITKLGEKDGLSDFYVVALLDDKRGNIWIGTNRGINRFSGKDVRIYNSTNGFTGEELITPQSISLDSQGNIWFGTFTGLFSYNPELEFVDTVPPYTKITRVEINSNPVQVTKKFLKLPGSRSSVKIEFVGLSFKDETDVTYSYRLLGYSDEWTKPSKENEITFINLKPGNYTFQVKSYNREGIPSRNVATYSFFIPAPLWQRPYFQVLSFIVFLLLLYALTQMRVKWVKRNEEKFKRMVREKTRELEQKSYELEQLAITDPLTGLYNRRHLNDKIKMEIERSKRYRRKFSYLMIDVDGFKQINDTFGHTAGDDVLRIIAKIIKDHIREADFAARYGGDEFVILLPETSLKGALALAERIRSTVERTVFGLNEIEFSTTVSIGVFTYDKQEIETPEELLRIIDWALYRAKIMGKNRVEVVKHKFH
;
A
#
# COMPACT_ATOMS: atom_id res chain seq x y z
N THR A 1 18.14 61.35 -55.29
CA THR A 1 16.78 61.87 -55.53
C THR A 1 15.79 60.74 -55.38
N ALA A 2 14.68 60.95 -54.66
CA ALA A 2 13.59 59.98 -54.56
C ALA A 2 12.51 60.33 -55.60
N ILE A 3 11.91 59.31 -56.23
CA ILE A 3 10.76 59.48 -57.10
C ILE A 3 9.55 58.91 -56.36
N TYR A 4 8.46 59.66 -56.35
CA TYR A 4 7.19 59.27 -55.73
C TYR A 4 6.16 59.02 -56.82
N ALA A 5 5.48 57.88 -56.77
CA ALA A 5 4.47 57.51 -57.75
C ALA A 5 3.19 57.05 -57.05
N GLY A 6 2.06 57.67 -57.40
CA GLY A 6 0.73 57.27 -56.98
C GLY A 6 0.11 56.43 -58.08
N THR A 7 -0.51 55.30 -57.71
CA THR A 7 -1.18 54.41 -58.65
C THR A 7 -2.51 53.94 -58.08
N GLU A 8 -3.31 53.26 -58.89
CA GLU A 8 -4.51 52.56 -58.45
C GLU A 8 -4.26 51.44 -57.45
N SER A 9 -3.00 51.03 -57.27
CA SER A 9 -2.61 49.90 -56.42
C SER A 9 -1.86 50.31 -55.15
N GLY A 10 -1.51 51.59 -54.98
CA GLY A 10 -0.77 52.09 -53.82
C GLY A 10 0.12 53.28 -54.13
N PHE A 11 0.78 53.76 -53.08
CA PHE A 11 1.83 54.77 -53.14
C PHE A 11 3.21 54.12 -53.18
N PHE A 12 4.07 54.54 -54.09
CA PHE A 12 5.40 53.98 -54.30
C PHE A 12 6.49 55.03 -54.06
N VAL A 13 7.47 54.65 -53.24
CA VAL A 13 8.69 55.42 -53.01
C VAL A 13 9.85 54.70 -53.70
N ILE A 14 10.46 55.36 -54.67
CA ILE A 14 11.54 54.83 -55.50
C ILE A 14 12.84 55.58 -55.14
N LYS A 15 13.81 54.88 -54.55
CA LYS A 15 15.12 55.42 -54.19
C LYS A 15 16.21 54.55 -54.82
N GLY A 16 16.81 55.03 -55.92
CA GLY A 16 17.73 54.22 -56.73
C GLY A 16 17.01 52.98 -57.27
N ASN A 17 17.55 51.79 -56.99
CA ASN A 17 16.95 50.51 -57.42
C ASN A 17 15.94 49.93 -56.41
N LYS A 18 15.69 50.60 -55.28
CA LYS A 18 14.75 50.12 -54.26
C LYS A 18 13.38 50.77 -54.45
N ILE A 19 12.36 49.95 -54.66
CA ILE A 19 10.95 50.35 -54.72
C ILE A 19 10.28 49.89 -53.43
N THR A 20 9.61 50.79 -52.72
CA THR A 20 8.82 50.49 -51.52
C THR A 20 7.37 50.89 -51.76
N LYS A 21 6.46 49.93 -51.62
CA LYS A 21 5.02 50.14 -51.73
C LYS A 21 4.46 50.42 -50.32
N LEU A 22 3.64 51.46 -50.21
CA LEU A 22 2.87 51.81 -49.02
C LEU A 22 1.39 51.70 -49.36
N GLY A 23 0.62 51.03 -48.50
CA GLY A 23 -0.84 50.90 -48.61
C GLY A 23 -1.52 51.00 -47.24
N GLU A 24 -2.74 50.48 -47.13
CA GLU A 24 -3.55 50.60 -45.90
C GLU A 24 -2.85 50.03 -44.65
N LYS A 25 -2.15 48.91 -44.81
CA LYS A 25 -1.38 48.27 -43.73
C LYS A 25 -0.21 49.13 -43.22
N ASP A 26 0.25 50.08 -44.03
CA ASP A 26 1.34 50.99 -43.72
C ASP A 26 0.83 52.37 -43.26
N GLY A 27 -0.47 52.50 -43.01
CA GLY A 27 -1.09 53.70 -42.48
C GLY A 27 -1.67 54.66 -43.53
N LEU A 28 -1.81 54.23 -44.79
CA LEU A 28 -2.53 55.00 -45.82
C LEU A 28 -4.05 54.82 -45.66
N SER A 29 -4.85 55.85 -45.93
CA SER A 29 -6.32 55.77 -45.81
C SER A 29 -6.99 54.87 -46.85
N ASP A 30 -6.39 54.74 -48.03
CA ASP A 30 -6.82 53.86 -49.12
C ASP A 30 -5.66 53.63 -50.09
N PHE A 31 -5.63 52.50 -50.80
CA PHE A 31 -4.57 52.18 -51.75
C PHE A 31 -4.71 52.91 -53.09
N TYR A 32 -5.89 53.44 -53.43
CA TYR A 32 -6.12 54.14 -54.68
C TYR A 32 -5.65 55.61 -54.58
N VAL A 33 -4.45 55.90 -55.12
CA VAL A 33 -3.83 57.23 -55.07
C VAL A 33 -4.14 58.03 -56.33
N VAL A 34 -4.75 59.20 -56.16
CA VAL A 34 -5.26 60.05 -57.26
C VAL A 34 -4.54 61.38 -57.43
N ALA A 35 -3.83 61.82 -56.39
CA ALA A 35 -3.08 63.07 -56.42
C ALA A 35 -1.85 62.99 -55.52
N LEU A 36 -0.76 63.64 -55.94
CA LEU A 36 0.46 63.78 -55.17
C LEU A 36 0.92 65.24 -55.23
N LEU A 37 1.34 65.78 -54.09
CA LEU A 37 1.97 67.10 -54.00
C LEU A 37 3.21 67.01 -53.09
N ASP A 38 4.34 67.53 -53.58
CA ASP A 38 5.53 67.81 -52.77
C ASP A 38 5.40 69.22 -52.18
N ASP A 39 5.30 69.33 -50.86
CA ASP A 39 5.11 70.60 -50.16
C ASP A 39 6.39 71.45 -50.05
N LYS A 40 7.51 71.00 -50.65
CA LYS A 40 8.83 71.64 -50.60
C LYS A 40 9.46 71.71 -49.21
N ARG A 41 8.82 71.09 -48.21
CA ARG A 41 9.29 70.96 -46.83
C ARG A 41 9.67 69.52 -46.49
N GLY A 42 9.70 68.66 -47.51
CA GLY A 42 10.08 67.26 -47.39
C GLY A 42 8.92 66.32 -47.09
N ASN A 43 7.66 66.80 -47.13
CA ASN A 43 6.49 65.93 -47.06
C ASN A 43 5.85 65.75 -48.42
N ILE A 44 5.30 64.55 -48.63
CA ILE A 44 4.46 64.25 -49.78
C ILE A 44 3.02 64.14 -49.31
N TRP A 45 2.16 64.98 -49.85
CA TRP A 45 0.72 64.92 -49.66
C TRP A 45 0.13 63.99 -50.70
N ILE A 46 -0.68 63.05 -50.22
CA ILE A 46 -1.22 61.93 -50.98
C ILE A 46 -2.74 61.99 -50.87
N GLY A 47 -3.38 62.33 -51.98
CA GLY A 47 -4.82 62.26 -52.12
C GLY A 47 -5.23 60.84 -52.50
N THR A 48 -6.18 60.28 -51.75
CA THR A 48 -6.77 58.96 -52.03
C THR A 48 -8.29 59.08 -52.16
N ASN A 49 -8.98 57.99 -52.52
CA ASN A 49 -10.45 57.99 -52.54
C ASN A 49 -11.09 58.03 -51.14
N ARG A 50 -10.32 57.85 -50.06
CA ARG A 50 -10.82 57.87 -48.67
C ARG A 50 -10.15 58.90 -47.79
N GLY A 51 -9.59 59.95 -48.40
CA GLY A 51 -9.05 61.08 -47.66
C GLY A 51 -7.63 61.46 -48.04
N ILE A 52 -7.09 62.35 -47.20
CA ILE A 52 -5.81 63.02 -47.40
C ILE A 52 -4.78 62.39 -46.48
N ASN A 53 -3.59 62.11 -47.01
CA ASN A 53 -2.49 61.55 -46.24
C ASN A 53 -1.25 62.42 -46.41
N ARG A 54 -0.42 62.49 -45.38
CA ARG A 54 0.90 63.13 -45.45
C ARG A 54 1.97 62.10 -45.13
N PHE A 55 2.90 61.92 -46.04
CA PHE A 55 4.08 61.10 -45.85
C PHE A 55 5.30 61.97 -45.55
N SER A 56 5.88 61.83 -44.36
CA SER A 56 7.05 62.61 -43.89
C SER A 56 8.40 62.02 -44.32
N GLY A 57 8.39 61.00 -45.18
CA GLY A 57 9.57 60.20 -45.50
C GLY A 57 9.80 59.00 -44.56
N LYS A 58 9.09 58.95 -43.43
CA LYS A 58 9.09 57.84 -42.47
C LYS A 58 7.68 57.35 -42.16
N ASP A 59 6.79 58.27 -41.80
CA ASP A 59 5.46 57.95 -41.29
C ASP A 59 4.36 58.54 -42.18
N VAL A 60 3.19 57.90 -42.18
CA VAL A 60 1.98 58.37 -42.88
C VAL A 60 0.98 58.90 -41.86
N ARG A 61 0.57 60.16 -42.01
CA ARG A 61 -0.49 60.79 -41.21
C ARG A 61 -1.76 60.88 -42.05
N ILE A 62 -2.85 60.29 -41.56
CA ILE A 62 -4.18 60.38 -42.16
C ILE A 62 -4.89 61.61 -41.62
N TYR A 63 -5.48 62.38 -42.52
CA TYR A 63 -6.38 63.49 -42.21
C TYR A 63 -7.82 63.10 -42.59
N ASN A 64 -8.73 63.08 -41.61
CA ASN A 64 -10.11 62.63 -41.70
C ASN A 64 -11.00 63.37 -40.67
N SER A 65 -12.23 62.90 -40.47
CA SER A 65 -13.21 63.53 -39.56
C SER A 65 -12.74 63.73 -38.12
N THR A 66 -11.81 62.89 -37.65
CA THR A 66 -11.28 62.98 -36.28
C THR A 66 -10.32 64.14 -36.07
N ASN A 67 -9.80 64.76 -37.13
CA ASN A 67 -8.81 65.84 -37.05
C ASN A 67 -9.22 67.09 -37.86
N GLY A 68 -10.53 67.33 -37.95
CA GLY A 68 -11.11 68.58 -38.46
C GLY A 68 -11.48 68.58 -39.95
N PHE A 69 -11.27 67.46 -40.64
CA PHE A 69 -11.82 67.23 -41.97
C PHE A 69 -13.25 66.69 -41.85
N THR A 70 -13.97 66.51 -42.94
CA THR A 70 -15.32 65.91 -42.97
C THR A 70 -15.29 64.38 -43.03
N GLY A 71 -14.15 63.77 -43.36
CA GLY A 71 -13.92 62.32 -43.25
C GLY A 71 -14.31 61.50 -44.48
N GLU A 72 -14.78 62.15 -45.54
CA GLU A 72 -15.13 61.56 -46.84
C GLU A 72 -14.55 62.40 -48.00
N GLU A 73 -13.36 62.99 -47.80
CA GLU A 73 -12.67 63.73 -48.86
C GLU A 73 -12.19 62.79 -49.96
N LEU A 74 -13.09 62.45 -50.88
CA LEU A 74 -12.73 61.97 -52.20
C LEU A 74 -11.93 63.10 -52.86
N ILE A 75 -10.62 62.91 -53.00
CA ILE A 75 -9.77 63.87 -53.67
C ILE A 75 -10.00 63.74 -55.18
N THR A 76 -10.27 64.84 -55.86
CA THR A 76 -10.33 64.82 -57.32
C THR A 76 -8.92 64.59 -57.90
N PRO A 77 -8.76 63.83 -59.01
CA PRO A 77 -7.44 63.62 -59.57
C PRO A 77 -6.71 64.94 -59.85
N GLN A 78 -5.44 65.02 -59.44
CA GLN A 78 -4.57 66.20 -59.61
C GLN A 78 -5.06 67.50 -58.91
N SER A 79 -5.93 67.40 -57.89
CA SER A 79 -6.54 68.58 -57.26
C SER A 79 -5.84 69.06 -55.98
N ILE A 80 -4.58 68.71 -55.78
CA ILE A 80 -3.77 69.19 -54.65
C ILE A 80 -2.79 70.25 -55.17
N SER A 81 -2.85 71.45 -54.60
CA SER A 81 -2.01 72.59 -55.03
C SER A 81 -1.36 73.30 -53.84
N LEU A 82 -0.16 73.84 -54.06
CA LEU A 82 0.57 74.67 -53.09
C LEU A 82 0.49 76.13 -53.54
N ASP A 83 0.04 77.02 -52.66
CA ASP A 83 0.04 78.45 -52.96
C ASP A 83 1.40 79.12 -52.62
N SER A 84 1.55 80.37 -53.03
CA SER A 84 2.78 81.16 -52.78
C SER A 84 3.06 81.46 -51.30
N GLN A 85 2.06 81.30 -50.42
CA GLN A 85 2.18 81.49 -48.97
C GLN A 85 2.51 80.17 -48.25
N GLY A 86 2.52 79.05 -48.97
CA GLY A 86 2.79 77.72 -48.43
C GLY A 86 1.55 77.00 -47.88
N ASN A 87 0.33 77.51 -48.13
CA ASN A 87 -0.88 76.75 -47.82
C ASN A 87 -1.13 75.70 -48.91
N ILE A 88 -1.71 74.59 -48.49
CA ILE A 88 -2.03 73.45 -49.33
C ILE A 88 -3.54 73.42 -49.52
N TRP A 89 -3.94 73.40 -50.79
CA TRP A 89 -5.32 73.40 -51.21
C TRP A 89 -5.68 72.02 -51.72
N PHE A 90 -6.77 71.46 -51.19
CA PHE A 90 -7.32 70.16 -51.58
C PHE A 90 -8.69 70.36 -52.22
N GLY A 91 -8.79 70.05 -53.51
CA GLY A 91 -10.08 69.94 -54.19
C GLY A 91 -10.73 68.59 -53.90
N THR A 92 -11.88 68.61 -53.23
CA THR A 92 -12.67 67.42 -52.96
C THR A 92 -13.96 67.47 -53.77
N PHE A 93 -14.70 66.36 -53.82
CA PHE A 93 -16.05 66.38 -54.41
C PHE A 93 -17.06 67.23 -53.62
N THR A 94 -16.76 67.54 -52.36
CA THR A 94 -17.65 68.30 -51.46
C THR A 94 -17.26 69.77 -51.34
N GLY A 95 -16.08 70.19 -51.82
CA GLY A 95 -15.65 71.57 -51.76
C GLY A 95 -14.13 71.74 -51.85
N LEU A 96 -13.66 72.88 -51.36
CA LEU A 96 -12.25 73.25 -51.35
C LEU A 96 -11.77 73.40 -49.90
N PHE A 97 -10.75 72.64 -49.52
CA PHE A 97 -10.14 72.71 -48.20
C PHE A 97 -8.77 73.37 -48.29
N SER A 98 -8.49 74.28 -47.37
CA SER A 98 -7.18 74.90 -47.21
C SER A 98 -6.54 74.40 -45.93
N TYR A 99 -5.28 73.99 -46.01
CA TYR A 99 -4.47 73.55 -44.88
C TYR A 99 -3.21 74.41 -44.82
N ASN A 100 -2.97 75.01 -43.66
CA ASN A 100 -1.74 75.74 -43.39
C ASN A 100 -0.82 74.88 -42.51
N PRO A 101 0.31 74.38 -43.03
CA PRO A 101 1.24 73.57 -42.25
C PRO A 101 1.85 74.30 -41.05
N GLU A 102 1.98 75.64 -41.09
CA GLU A 102 2.53 76.44 -39.98
C GLU A 102 1.59 76.51 -38.77
N LEU A 103 0.29 76.30 -39.00
CA LEU A 103 -0.71 76.30 -37.94
C LEU A 103 -0.94 74.90 -37.35
N GLU A 104 -0.20 73.88 -37.82
CA GLU A 104 -0.33 72.53 -37.29
C GLU A 104 0.13 72.47 -35.83
N PHE A 105 -0.83 72.22 -34.94
CA PHE A 105 -0.54 72.02 -33.52
C PHE A 105 -0.04 70.59 -33.30
N VAL A 106 1.21 70.46 -32.85
CA VAL A 106 1.74 69.20 -32.33
C VAL A 106 1.23 69.05 -30.90
N ASP A 107 0.51 67.96 -30.60
CA ASP A 107 0.04 67.72 -29.25
C ASP A 107 1.20 67.37 -28.32
N THR A 108 1.67 68.39 -27.62
CA THR A 108 2.73 68.30 -26.63
C THR A 108 2.20 67.96 -25.24
N VAL A 109 0.87 67.80 -25.08
CA VAL A 109 0.27 67.50 -23.78
C VAL A 109 0.51 66.03 -23.46
N PRO A 110 1.30 65.70 -22.42
CA PRO A 110 1.49 64.32 -22.02
C PRO A 110 0.20 63.76 -21.43
N PRO A 111 -0.18 62.51 -21.76
CA PRO A 111 -1.38 61.88 -21.25
C PRO A 111 -1.28 61.60 -19.74
N TYR A 112 -2.41 61.28 -19.12
CA TYR A 112 -2.44 60.81 -17.73
C TYR A 112 -2.91 59.35 -17.66
N THR A 113 -2.05 58.45 -17.17
CA THR A 113 -2.37 57.02 -17.14
C THR A 113 -3.10 56.67 -15.85
N LYS A 114 -4.18 55.90 -15.95
CA LYS A 114 -4.93 55.39 -14.79
C LYS A 114 -5.26 53.92 -14.97
N ILE A 115 -5.05 53.15 -13.90
CA ILE A 115 -5.55 51.77 -13.81
C ILE A 115 -7.02 51.84 -13.43
N THR A 116 -7.89 51.25 -14.24
CA THR A 116 -9.35 51.35 -14.12
C THR A 116 -9.92 50.14 -13.41
N ARG A 117 -9.42 48.94 -13.74
CA ARG A 117 -9.93 47.67 -13.21
C ARG A 117 -8.78 46.71 -12.94
N VAL A 118 -8.90 45.98 -11.84
CA VAL A 118 -8.05 44.83 -11.53
C VAL A 118 -8.96 43.66 -11.21
N GLU A 119 -8.73 42.52 -11.83
CA GLU A 119 -9.44 41.28 -11.55
C GLU A 119 -8.48 40.19 -11.09
N ILE A 120 -8.93 39.43 -10.10
CA ILE A 120 -8.20 38.28 -9.57
C ILE A 120 -9.10 37.05 -9.73
N ASN A 121 -8.65 36.07 -10.51
CA ASN A 121 -9.46 34.90 -10.83
C ASN A 121 -10.86 35.27 -11.36
N SER A 122 -10.92 36.24 -12.27
CA SER A 122 -12.16 36.78 -12.85
C SER A 122 -13.10 37.51 -11.88
N ASN A 123 -12.67 37.74 -10.62
CA ASN A 123 -13.41 38.55 -9.67
C ASN A 123 -12.81 39.97 -9.62
N PRO A 124 -13.61 41.02 -9.86
CA PRO A 124 -13.13 42.39 -9.81
C PRO A 124 -12.75 42.77 -8.37
N VAL A 125 -11.63 43.48 -8.21
CA VAL A 125 -11.16 43.99 -6.93
C VAL A 125 -11.01 45.50 -7.00
N GLN A 126 -11.34 46.17 -5.89
CA GLN A 126 -11.22 47.62 -5.81
C GLN A 126 -9.75 48.04 -5.96
N VAL A 127 -9.50 48.96 -6.90
CA VAL A 127 -8.19 49.56 -7.14
C VAL A 127 -7.91 50.56 -6.01
N THR A 128 -7.33 50.07 -4.91
CA THR A 128 -6.93 50.90 -3.77
C THR A 128 -5.42 51.06 -3.72
N LYS A 129 -4.92 52.11 -3.07
CA LYS A 129 -3.49 52.27 -2.77
C LYS A 129 -2.97 51.26 -1.73
N LYS A 130 -3.85 50.43 -1.16
CA LYS A 130 -3.47 49.43 -0.16
C LYS A 130 -2.90 48.21 -0.85
N PHE A 131 -1.85 47.66 -0.24
CA PHE A 131 -1.19 46.45 -0.69
C PHE A 131 -2.16 45.26 -0.63
N LEU A 132 -2.48 44.67 -1.78
CA LEU A 132 -3.45 43.58 -1.85
C LEU A 132 -2.78 42.22 -1.70
N LYS A 133 -3.24 41.43 -0.74
CA LYS A 133 -2.81 40.03 -0.56
C LYS A 133 -3.72 39.10 -1.36
N LEU A 134 -3.12 38.35 -2.29
CA LEU A 134 -3.83 37.40 -3.13
C LEU A 134 -4.09 36.06 -2.40
N PRO A 135 -5.20 35.37 -2.73
CA PRO A 135 -5.61 34.14 -2.03
C PRO A 135 -4.74 32.91 -2.34
N GLY A 136 -3.87 32.92 -3.36
CA GLY A 136 -2.99 31.78 -3.63
C GLY A 136 -2.11 31.90 -4.88
N SER A 137 -1.26 30.89 -5.10
CA SER A 137 -0.22 30.86 -6.16
C SER A 137 -0.72 30.53 -7.57
N ARG A 138 -2.02 30.23 -7.74
CA ARG A 138 -2.64 29.99 -9.05
C ARG A 138 -3.56 31.14 -9.47
N SER A 139 -3.37 32.31 -8.88
CA SER A 139 -4.18 33.48 -9.22
C SER A 139 -3.85 34.00 -10.62
N SER A 140 -4.87 34.17 -11.47
CA SER A 140 -4.76 35.03 -12.64
C SER A 140 -5.00 36.48 -12.21
N VAL A 141 -4.20 37.40 -12.72
CA VAL A 141 -4.33 38.84 -12.44
C VAL A 141 -4.52 39.56 -13.77
N LYS A 142 -5.74 40.04 -14.01
CA LYS A 142 -6.06 40.89 -15.17
C LYS A 142 -6.06 42.34 -14.74
N ILE A 143 -5.41 43.22 -15.51
CA ILE A 143 -5.34 44.65 -15.23
C ILE A 143 -5.74 45.40 -16.49
N GLU A 144 -6.71 46.30 -16.35
CA GLU A 144 -7.16 47.22 -17.39
C GLU A 144 -6.72 48.64 -17.01
N PHE A 145 -6.27 49.39 -18.00
CA PHE A 145 -5.76 50.74 -17.83
C PHE A 145 -6.18 51.63 -19.00
N VAL A 146 -6.15 52.94 -18.78
CA VAL A 146 -6.48 53.93 -19.79
C VAL A 146 -5.51 55.11 -19.70
N GLY A 147 -5.09 55.62 -20.85
CA GLY A 147 -4.35 56.87 -20.96
C GLY A 147 -5.32 57.96 -21.37
N LEU A 148 -5.52 58.94 -20.49
CA LEU A 148 -6.41 60.06 -20.76
C LEU A 148 -5.66 61.08 -21.62
N SER A 149 -6.09 61.21 -22.89
CA SER A 149 -5.64 62.21 -23.86
C SER A 149 -6.88 62.86 -24.49
N PHE A 150 -7.17 64.12 -24.17
CA PHE A 150 -8.45 64.77 -24.51
C PHE A 150 -8.59 65.22 -25.97
N LYS A 151 -7.51 65.19 -26.76
CA LYS A 151 -7.52 65.60 -28.18
C LYS A 151 -7.52 64.40 -29.14
N ASP A 152 -6.70 63.40 -28.84
CA ASP A 152 -6.51 62.20 -29.68
C ASP A 152 -6.69 60.93 -28.83
N GLU A 153 -7.95 60.57 -28.51
CA GLU A 153 -8.26 59.40 -27.67
C GLU A 153 -7.94 58.05 -28.36
N THR A 154 -7.91 58.00 -29.69
CA THR A 154 -7.79 56.76 -30.49
C THR A 154 -6.35 56.32 -30.80
N ASP A 155 -5.35 57.15 -30.50
CA ASP A 155 -3.94 56.92 -30.83
C ASP A 155 -3.01 56.80 -29.62
N VAL A 156 -3.58 56.59 -28.43
CA VAL A 156 -2.79 56.33 -27.22
C VAL A 156 -2.20 54.91 -27.27
N THR A 157 -0.89 54.80 -27.05
CA THR A 157 -0.20 53.51 -26.89
C THR A 157 0.32 53.32 -25.48
N TYR A 158 0.58 52.07 -25.09
CA TYR A 158 0.90 51.67 -23.74
C TYR A 158 2.15 50.83 -23.68
N SER A 159 2.97 51.08 -22.66
CA SER A 159 4.08 50.23 -22.29
C SER A 159 3.96 49.92 -20.81
N TYR A 160 4.18 48.66 -20.45
CA TYR A 160 4.05 48.18 -19.08
C TYR A 160 5.21 47.26 -18.68
N ARG A 161 5.34 47.04 -17.38
CA ARG A 161 6.24 46.04 -16.79
C ARG A 161 5.68 45.54 -15.46
N LEU A 162 6.17 44.40 -15.01
CA LEU A 162 5.78 43.78 -13.75
C LEU A 162 7.02 43.49 -12.93
N LEU A 163 7.38 44.41 -12.03
CA LEU A 163 8.52 44.22 -11.12
C LEU A 163 8.27 42.97 -10.27
N GLY A 164 9.29 42.11 -10.15
CA GLY A 164 9.17 40.77 -9.59
C GLY A 164 8.94 39.66 -10.63
N TYR A 165 8.60 40.01 -11.87
CA TYR A 165 8.55 39.09 -13.02
C TYR A 165 9.58 39.49 -14.10
N SER A 166 9.55 40.76 -14.53
CA SER A 166 10.53 41.36 -15.45
C SER A 166 10.63 42.87 -15.22
N ASP A 167 11.86 43.37 -15.22
CA ASP A 167 12.16 44.78 -14.99
C ASP A 167 12.14 45.62 -16.28
N GLU A 168 12.10 44.97 -17.45
CA GLU A 168 12.08 45.59 -18.76
C GLU A 168 10.68 46.06 -19.17
N TRP A 169 10.62 47.21 -19.84
CA TRP A 169 9.39 47.74 -20.42
C TRP A 169 9.02 47.02 -21.72
N THR A 170 7.75 46.70 -21.90
CA THR A 170 7.24 46.18 -23.18
C THR A 170 7.30 47.23 -24.28
N LYS A 171 7.32 46.80 -25.54
CA LYS A 171 7.16 47.70 -26.68
C LYS A 171 5.78 48.37 -26.64
N PRO A 172 5.65 49.65 -27.02
CA PRO A 172 4.36 50.33 -27.07
C PRO A 172 3.33 49.57 -27.92
N SER A 173 2.14 49.32 -27.35
CA SER A 173 1.02 48.63 -28.00
C SER A 173 -0.28 49.41 -27.80
N LYS A 174 -1.29 49.22 -28.66
CA LYS A 174 -2.62 49.81 -28.48
C LYS A 174 -3.49 49.04 -27.44
N GLU A 175 -3.04 47.85 -27.02
CA GLU A 175 -3.73 47.04 -26.01
C GLU A 175 -3.76 47.76 -24.65
N ASN A 176 -4.96 47.89 -24.09
CA ASN A 176 -5.22 48.58 -22.82
C ASN A 176 -5.53 47.62 -21.66
N GLU A 177 -5.32 46.32 -21.88
CA GLU A 177 -5.48 45.26 -20.89
C GLU A 177 -4.34 44.24 -20.95
N ILE A 178 -4.05 43.61 -19.81
CA ILE A 178 -3.09 42.51 -19.72
C ILE A 178 -3.49 41.49 -18.65
N THR A 179 -3.22 40.21 -18.91
CA THR A 179 -3.45 39.12 -17.96
C THR A 179 -2.15 38.41 -17.64
N PHE A 180 -1.81 38.35 -16.36
CA PHE A 180 -0.72 37.53 -15.83
C PHE A 180 -1.28 36.23 -15.25
N ILE A 181 -0.67 35.10 -15.64
CA ILE A 181 -1.03 33.77 -15.16
C ILE A 181 0.15 33.09 -14.47
N ASN A 182 -0.15 32.25 -13.47
CA ASN A 182 0.83 31.37 -12.81
C ASN A 182 2.04 32.11 -12.20
N LEU A 183 1.80 33.27 -11.60
CA LEU A 183 2.83 34.04 -10.89
C LEU A 183 3.30 33.29 -9.63
N LYS A 184 4.62 33.22 -9.44
CA LYS A 184 5.23 32.59 -8.25
C LYS A 184 4.90 33.39 -6.98
N PRO A 185 4.96 32.79 -5.77
CA PRO A 185 4.88 33.54 -4.53
C PRO A 185 5.94 34.66 -4.47
N GLY A 186 5.52 35.86 -4.07
CA GLY A 186 6.38 37.04 -4.11
C GLY A 186 5.62 38.35 -4.11
N ASN A 187 6.38 39.45 -4.04
CA ASN A 187 5.87 40.81 -4.15
C ASN A 187 5.95 41.24 -5.62
N TYR A 188 4.88 41.83 -6.13
CA TYR A 188 4.82 42.33 -7.49
C TYR A 188 4.33 43.78 -7.53
N THR A 189 4.89 44.55 -8.45
CA THR A 189 4.42 45.91 -8.74
C THR A 189 4.26 46.07 -10.25
N PHE A 190 3.00 46.12 -10.69
CA PHE A 190 2.66 46.46 -12.05
C PHE A 190 2.87 47.95 -12.27
N GLN A 191 3.50 48.32 -13.38
CA GLN A 191 3.73 49.69 -13.79
C GLN A 191 3.31 49.86 -15.25
N VAL A 192 2.56 50.91 -15.55
CA VAL A 192 2.14 51.24 -16.92
C VAL A 192 2.28 52.75 -17.16
N LYS A 193 2.74 53.08 -18.36
CA LYS A 193 2.75 54.44 -18.91
C LYS A 193 2.07 54.42 -20.27
N SER A 194 1.36 55.49 -20.57
CA SER A 194 0.78 55.72 -21.88
C SER A 194 1.62 56.72 -22.66
N TYR A 195 1.55 56.68 -23.98
CA TYR A 195 2.16 57.66 -24.87
C TYR A 195 1.07 58.23 -25.75
N ASN A 196 1.12 59.53 -26.00
CA ASN A 196 0.28 60.13 -27.03
C ASN A 196 0.80 59.74 -28.43
N ARG A 197 0.11 60.21 -29.48
CA ARG A 197 0.47 59.96 -30.87
C ARG A 197 1.90 60.37 -31.21
N GLU A 198 2.39 61.44 -30.59
CA GLU A 198 3.75 61.98 -30.78
C GLU A 198 4.83 61.19 -30.01
N GLY A 199 4.44 60.11 -29.32
CA GLY A 199 5.35 59.28 -28.52
C GLY A 199 5.77 59.93 -27.19
N ILE A 200 5.11 61.01 -26.78
CA ILE A 200 5.38 61.68 -25.51
C ILE A 200 4.77 60.84 -24.36
N PRO A 201 5.57 60.43 -23.37
CA PRO A 201 5.11 59.60 -22.27
C PRO A 201 4.18 60.36 -21.31
N SER A 202 3.37 59.60 -20.59
CA SER A 202 2.45 60.11 -19.57
C SER A 202 3.16 60.83 -18.43
N ARG A 203 2.46 61.81 -17.83
CA ARG A 203 2.98 62.58 -16.67
C ARG A 203 3.30 61.69 -15.46
N ASN A 204 2.58 60.58 -15.34
CA ASN A 204 2.70 59.64 -14.26
C ASN A 204 2.94 58.23 -14.79
N VAL A 205 3.59 57.41 -13.96
CA VAL A 205 3.57 55.96 -14.12
C VAL A 205 2.48 55.44 -13.19
N ALA A 206 1.42 54.86 -13.75
CA ALA A 206 0.39 54.25 -12.94
C ALA A 206 0.90 52.92 -12.38
N THR A 207 0.77 52.72 -11.07
CA THR A 207 1.33 51.57 -10.38
C THR A 207 0.28 50.82 -9.58
N TYR A 208 0.38 49.49 -9.53
CA TYR A 208 -0.44 48.65 -8.68
C TYR A 208 0.38 47.52 -8.06
N SER A 209 0.39 47.42 -6.72
CA SER A 209 1.21 46.47 -5.98
C SER A 209 0.37 45.40 -5.29
N PHE A 210 0.81 44.15 -5.40
CA PHE A 210 0.14 43.00 -4.80
C PHE A 210 1.15 41.94 -4.33
N PHE A 211 0.71 41.05 -3.44
CA PHE A 211 1.52 39.97 -2.88
C PHE A 211 0.83 38.62 -3.01
N ILE A 212 1.61 37.64 -3.48
CA ILE A 212 1.20 36.24 -3.54
C ILE A 212 1.88 35.50 -2.38
N PRO A 213 1.12 35.05 -1.36
CA PRO A 213 1.70 34.34 -0.23
C PRO A 213 2.27 32.98 -0.65
N ALA A 214 3.41 32.61 -0.05
CA ALA A 214 3.93 31.26 -0.17
C ALA A 214 2.93 30.24 0.42
N PRO A 215 2.64 29.14 -0.30
CA PRO A 215 1.83 28.03 0.21
C PRO A 215 2.33 27.51 1.56
N LEU A 216 1.43 26.97 2.38
CA LEU A 216 1.75 26.50 3.74
C LEU A 216 2.89 25.46 3.74
N TRP A 217 2.92 24.56 2.76
CA TRP A 217 3.93 23.50 2.66
C TRP A 217 5.33 23.97 2.24
N GLN A 218 5.46 25.20 1.71
CA GLN A 218 6.76 25.79 1.39
C GLN A 218 7.37 26.54 2.58
N ARG A 219 6.63 26.69 3.69
CA ARG A 219 7.11 27.40 4.87
C ARG A 219 7.98 26.47 5.74
N PRO A 220 9.11 26.94 6.26
CA PRO A 220 10.10 26.08 6.94
C PRO A 220 9.52 25.37 8.17
N TYR A 221 8.68 26.05 8.97
CA TYR A 221 8.06 25.43 10.14
C TYR A 221 7.14 24.26 9.80
N PHE A 222 6.45 24.30 8.65
CA PHE A 222 5.58 23.22 8.21
C PHE A 222 6.38 22.00 7.76
N GLN A 223 7.51 22.22 7.08
CA GLN A 223 8.44 21.17 6.67
C GLN A 223 9.04 20.47 7.89
N VAL A 224 9.48 21.23 8.90
CA VAL A 224 9.99 20.67 10.17
C VAL A 224 8.91 19.86 10.89
N LEU A 225 7.70 20.40 11.02
CA LEU A 225 6.59 19.69 11.66
C LEU A 225 6.23 18.38 10.91
N SER A 226 6.17 18.43 9.58
CA SER A 226 5.90 17.26 8.75
C SER A 226 6.97 16.19 8.91
N PHE A 227 8.24 16.58 9.02
CA PHE A 227 9.35 15.66 9.28
C PHE A 227 9.25 15.02 10.68
N ILE A 228 8.89 15.79 11.71
CA ILE A 228 8.66 15.26 13.07
C ILE A 228 7.51 14.25 13.06
N VAL A 229 6.38 14.58 12.43
CA VAL A 229 5.23 13.68 12.30
C VAL A 229 5.61 12.40 11.57
N PHE A 230 6.42 12.50 10.51
CA PHE A 230 6.94 11.35 9.79
C PHE A 230 7.80 10.44 10.68
N LEU A 231 8.72 11.01 11.47
CA LEU A 231 9.54 10.25 12.43
C LEU A 231 8.70 9.59 13.53
N LEU A 232 7.67 10.27 14.04
CA LEU A 232 6.75 9.72 15.03
C LEU A 232 5.92 8.56 14.45
N LEU A 233 5.47 8.68 13.21
CA LEU A 233 4.80 7.59 12.48
C LEU A 233 5.71 6.39 12.28
N LEU A 234 6.95 6.62 11.87
CA LEU A 234 7.96 5.57 11.72
C LEU A 234 8.22 4.86 13.05
N TYR A 235 8.40 5.63 14.12
CA TYR A 235 8.56 5.10 15.48
C TYR A 235 7.33 4.30 15.92
N ALA A 236 6.12 4.83 15.75
CA ALA A 236 4.88 4.14 16.08
C ALA A 236 4.74 2.81 15.32
N LEU A 237 5.05 2.78 14.02
CA LEU A 237 5.04 1.57 13.20
C LEU A 237 6.05 0.53 13.71
N THR A 238 7.26 0.94 14.09
CA THR A 238 8.25 0.02 14.67
C THR A 238 7.77 -0.56 16.01
N GLN A 239 7.17 0.26 16.88
CA GLN A 239 6.62 -0.18 18.16
C GLN A 239 5.42 -1.12 17.98
N MET A 240 4.54 -0.83 17.01
CA MET A 240 3.43 -1.71 16.64
C MET A 240 3.95 -3.06 16.13
N ARG A 241 4.97 -3.05 15.26
CA ARG A 241 5.61 -4.27 14.75
C ARG A 241 6.19 -5.12 15.89
N VAL A 242 6.94 -4.51 16.81
CA VAL A 242 7.53 -5.23 17.96
C VAL A 242 6.43 -5.84 18.84
N LYS A 243 5.37 -5.09 19.14
CA LYS A 243 4.22 -5.60 19.92
C LYS A 243 3.50 -6.74 19.19
N TRP A 244 3.35 -6.65 17.87
CA TRP A 244 2.73 -7.68 17.05
C TRP A 244 3.55 -8.98 17.05
N VAL A 245 4.88 -8.88 16.86
CA VAL A 245 5.79 -10.04 16.89
C VAL A 245 5.74 -10.74 18.26
N LYS A 246 5.85 -9.99 19.36
CA LYS A 246 5.79 -10.58 20.72
C LYS A 246 4.47 -11.31 21.00
N ARG A 247 3.33 -10.73 20.60
CA ARG A 247 2.01 -11.37 20.75
C ARG A 247 1.90 -12.67 19.95
N ASN A 248 2.49 -12.73 18.76
CA ASN A 248 2.48 -13.93 17.93
C ASN A 248 3.43 -15.00 18.47
N GLU A 249 4.58 -14.61 19.01
CA GLU A 249 5.53 -15.53 19.66
C GLU A 249 4.87 -16.27 20.84
N GLU A 250 4.12 -15.55 21.68
CA GLU A 250 3.40 -16.16 22.81
C GLU A 250 2.32 -17.13 22.34
N LYS A 251 1.53 -16.76 21.32
CA LYS A 251 0.51 -17.65 20.72
C LYS A 251 1.15 -18.91 20.15
N PHE A 252 2.26 -18.77 19.41
CA PHE A 252 3.00 -19.88 18.85
C PHE A 252 3.52 -20.82 19.94
N LYS A 253 4.14 -20.29 20.99
CA LYS A 253 4.62 -21.07 22.14
C LYS A 253 3.50 -21.81 22.88
N ARG A 254 2.28 -21.27 22.92
CA ARG A 254 1.11 -21.96 23.50
C ARG A 254 0.66 -23.11 22.60
N MET A 255 0.51 -22.85 21.31
CA MET A 255 0.09 -23.86 20.33
C MET A 255 1.07 -25.03 20.25
N VAL A 256 2.38 -24.77 20.25
CA VAL A 256 3.40 -25.82 20.29
C VAL A 256 3.25 -26.67 21.54
N ARG A 257 3.11 -26.06 22.72
CA ARG A 257 2.92 -26.81 23.98
C ARG A 257 1.65 -27.65 24.00
N GLU A 258 0.54 -27.13 23.50
CA GLU A 258 -0.71 -27.88 23.39
C GLU A 258 -0.54 -29.08 22.45
N LYS A 259 0.09 -28.88 21.29
CA LYS A 259 0.33 -29.97 20.33
C LYS A 259 1.32 -31.01 20.82
N THR A 260 2.38 -30.59 21.52
CA THR A 260 3.32 -31.52 22.14
C THR A 260 2.61 -32.38 23.17
N ARG A 261 1.77 -31.80 24.05
CA ARG A 261 0.98 -32.56 25.03
C ARG A 261 0.00 -33.54 24.37
N GLU A 262 -0.69 -33.10 23.32
CA GLU A 262 -1.63 -33.96 22.58
C GLU A 262 -0.88 -35.15 21.94
N LEU A 263 0.31 -34.90 21.36
CA LEU A 263 1.15 -35.94 20.78
C LEU A 263 1.67 -36.91 21.84
N GLU A 264 2.15 -36.40 22.97
CA GLU A 264 2.62 -37.22 24.10
C GLU A 264 1.50 -38.12 24.62
N GLN A 265 0.29 -37.58 24.79
CA GLN A 265 -0.87 -38.36 25.24
C GLN A 265 -1.23 -39.46 24.23
N LYS A 266 -1.32 -39.13 22.92
CA LYS A 266 -1.60 -40.12 21.88
C LYS A 266 -0.51 -41.18 21.78
N SER A 267 0.75 -40.79 21.94
CA SER A 267 1.88 -41.73 21.96
C SER A 267 1.77 -42.69 23.13
N TYR A 268 1.43 -42.19 24.31
CA TYR A 268 1.20 -43.02 25.50
C TYR A 268 0.03 -43.98 25.33
N GLU A 269 -1.11 -43.51 24.80
CA GLU A 269 -2.28 -44.34 24.53
C GLU A 269 -1.96 -45.47 23.52
N LEU A 270 -1.23 -45.16 22.45
CA LEU A 270 -0.78 -46.15 21.48
C LEU A 270 0.19 -47.17 22.07
N GLU A 271 1.10 -46.73 22.94
CA GLU A 271 2.03 -47.61 23.64
C GLU A 271 1.29 -48.60 24.55
N GLN A 272 0.30 -48.13 25.33
CA GLN A 272 -0.50 -48.99 26.20
C GLN A 272 -1.30 -50.04 25.41
N LEU A 273 -1.91 -49.64 24.29
CA LEU A 273 -2.62 -50.58 23.40
C LEU A 273 -1.66 -51.60 22.75
N ALA A 274 -0.42 -51.22 22.49
CA ALA A 274 0.58 -52.10 21.90
C ALA A 274 1.13 -53.14 22.89
N ILE A 275 1.13 -52.85 24.20
CA ILE A 275 1.72 -53.73 25.24
C ILE A 275 0.70 -54.51 26.07
N THR A 276 -0.58 -54.14 26.06
CA THR A 276 -1.64 -54.81 26.85
C THR A 276 -2.52 -55.73 26.00
N ASP A 277 -3.19 -56.68 26.65
CA ASP A 277 -4.24 -57.51 26.09
C ASP A 277 -5.59 -56.77 26.22
N PRO A 278 -6.35 -56.58 25.12
CA PRO A 278 -7.54 -55.75 25.12
C PRO A 278 -8.71 -56.30 25.95
N LEU A 279 -8.74 -57.62 26.22
CA LEU A 279 -9.80 -58.22 27.01
C LEU A 279 -9.54 -58.10 28.52
N THR A 280 -8.31 -58.37 28.94
CA THR A 280 -7.96 -58.54 30.36
C THR A 280 -7.26 -57.34 30.97
N GLY A 281 -6.69 -56.45 30.15
CA GLY A 281 -5.92 -55.29 30.60
C GLY A 281 -4.57 -55.66 31.26
N LEU A 282 -4.19 -56.94 31.23
CA LEU A 282 -2.84 -57.41 31.56
C LEU A 282 -1.91 -57.18 30.38
N TYR A 283 -0.60 -57.35 30.56
CA TYR A 283 0.33 -57.31 29.43
C TYR A 283 0.01 -58.40 28.41
N ASN A 284 0.26 -58.14 27.12
CA ASN A 284 0.13 -59.15 26.10
C ASN A 284 1.36 -60.06 26.04
N ARG A 285 1.23 -61.19 25.34
CA ARG A 285 2.30 -62.16 25.13
C ARG A 285 3.60 -61.55 24.58
N ARG A 286 3.50 -60.57 23.66
CA ARG A 286 4.69 -59.94 23.05
C ARG A 286 5.48 -59.19 24.11
N HIS A 287 4.80 -58.33 24.89
CA HIS A 287 5.45 -57.55 25.94
C HIS A 287 6.03 -58.43 27.05
N LEU A 288 5.31 -59.49 27.42
CA LEU A 288 5.82 -60.48 28.37
C LEU A 288 7.13 -61.11 27.90
N ASN A 289 7.21 -61.56 26.64
CA ASN A 289 8.42 -62.18 26.10
C ASN A 289 9.64 -61.24 26.18
N ASP A 290 9.44 -59.95 25.89
CA ASP A 290 10.49 -58.94 26.01
C ASP A 290 10.92 -58.77 27.47
N LYS A 291 9.98 -58.73 28.41
CA LYS A 291 10.27 -58.65 29.85
C LYS A 291 10.98 -59.89 30.39
N ILE A 292 10.60 -61.09 29.96
CA ILE A 292 11.29 -62.33 30.34
C ILE A 292 12.74 -62.32 29.85
N LYS A 293 12.99 -61.91 28.60
CA LYS A 293 14.36 -61.78 28.07
C LYS A 293 15.20 -60.84 28.94
N MET A 294 14.67 -59.66 29.25
CA MET A 294 15.34 -58.69 30.11
C MET A 294 15.61 -59.24 31.52
N GLU A 295 14.65 -59.95 32.11
CA GLU A 295 14.80 -60.50 33.47
C GLU A 295 15.81 -61.67 33.49
N ILE A 296 15.85 -62.52 32.46
CA ILE A 296 16.89 -63.56 32.32
C ILE A 296 18.29 -62.91 32.26
N GLU A 297 18.48 -61.89 31.43
CA GLU A 297 19.77 -61.17 31.34
C GLU A 297 20.15 -60.49 32.65
N ARG A 298 19.18 -59.83 33.30
CA ARG A 298 19.36 -59.18 34.61
C ARG A 298 19.76 -60.19 35.68
N SER A 299 19.08 -61.32 35.75
CA SER A 299 19.37 -62.39 36.69
C SER A 299 20.70 -63.07 36.42
N LYS A 300 21.09 -63.27 35.15
CA LYS A 300 22.43 -63.75 34.78
C LYS A 300 23.51 -62.79 35.27
N ARG A 301 23.34 -61.48 35.05
CA ARG A 301 24.32 -60.45 35.43
C ARG A 301 24.45 -60.28 36.95
N TYR A 302 23.33 -60.21 37.66
CA TYR A 302 23.32 -59.87 39.09
C TYR A 302 23.15 -61.07 40.02
N ARG A 303 23.05 -62.30 39.47
CA ARG A 303 22.79 -63.55 40.21
C ARG A 303 21.57 -63.47 41.12
N ARG A 304 20.53 -62.77 40.66
CA ARG A 304 19.25 -62.63 41.38
C ARG A 304 18.28 -63.71 40.91
N LYS A 305 17.51 -64.25 41.84
CA LYS A 305 16.46 -65.23 41.52
C LYS A 305 15.19 -64.50 41.08
N PHE A 306 14.45 -65.07 40.15
CA PHE A 306 13.08 -64.68 39.87
C PHE A 306 12.22 -65.94 39.82
N SER A 307 10.92 -65.77 40.02
CA SER A 307 9.97 -66.86 39.85
C SER A 307 9.03 -66.58 38.68
N TYR A 308 8.57 -67.65 38.08
CA TYR A 308 7.70 -67.65 36.91
C TYR A 308 6.53 -68.57 37.22
N LEU A 309 5.31 -68.06 37.01
CA LEU A 309 4.06 -68.78 37.23
C LEU A 309 3.33 -68.87 35.90
N MET A 310 2.78 -70.04 35.61
CA MET A 310 1.84 -70.26 34.51
C MET A 310 0.53 -70.72 35.13
N ILE A 311 -0.56 -70.06 34.79
CA ILE A 311 -1.88 -70.27 35.33
C ILE A 311 -2.79 -70.64 34.16
N ASP A 312 -3.51 -71.74 34.29
CA ASP A 312 -4.48 -72.20 33.30
C ASP A 312 -5.84 -72.36 33.96
N VAL A 313 -6.88 -71.87 33.27
CA VAL A 313 -8.25 -71.95 33.76
C VAL A 313 -8.79 -73.36 33.55
N ASP A 314 -9.10 -74.05 34.64
CA ASP A 314 -9.52 -75.44 34.60
C ASP A 314 -10.88 -75.58 33.89
N GLY A 315 -10.91 -76.32 32.78
CA GLY A 315 -12.15 -76.60 32.07
C GLY A 315 -12.70 -75.41 31.28
N PHE A 316 -11.88 -74.42 30.94
CA PHE A 316 -12.30 -73.23 30.19
C PHE A 316 -13.09 -73.53 28.92
N LYS A 317 -12.68 -74.54 28.14
CA LYS A 317 -13.43 -74.97 26.96
C LYS A 317 -14.86 -75.40 27.30
N GLN A 318 -15.05 -76.16 28.39
CA GLN A 318 -16.38 -76.59 28.83
C GLN A 318 -17.22 -75.39 29.29
N ILE A 319 -16.61 -74.39 29.91
CA ILE A 319 -17.28 -73.14 30.29
C ILE A 319 -17.77 -72.41 29.04
N ASN A 320 -16.93 -72.25 28.01
CA ASN A 320 -17.33 -71.65 26.75
C ASN A 320 -18.43 -72.45 26.04
N ASP A 321 -18.30 -73.78 25.99
CA ASP A 321 -19.24 -74.66 25.31
C ASP A 321 -20.60 -74.70 26.05
N THR A 322 -20.62 -74.49 27.38
CA THR A 322 -21.84 -74.57 28.20
C THR A 322 -22.52 -73.21 28.40
N PHE A 323 -21.74 -72.15 28.63
CA PHE A 323 -22.24 -70.82 29.04
C PHE A 323 -21.95 -69.72 28.00
N GLY A 324 -21.30 -70.06 26.89
CA GLY A 324 -20.96 -69.14 25.81
C GLY A 324 -19.65 -68.39 26.01
N HIS A 325 -19.11 -67.86 24.91
CA HIS A 325 -17.82 -67.14 24.90
C HIS A 325 -17.81 -65.88 25.76
N THR A 326 -18.95 -65.20 25.92
CA THR A 326 -19.05 -64.02 26.78
C THR A 326 -18.81 -64.37 28.25
N ALA A 327 -19.36 -65.49 28.73
CA ALA A 327 -19.13 -65.97 30.09
C ALA A 327 -17.66 -66.39 30.29
N GLY A 328 -17.02 -66.98 29.28
CA GLY A 328 -15.59 -67.24 29.29
C GLY A 328 -14.75 -65.97 29.35
N ASP A 329 -15.09 -64.95 28.55
CA ASP A 329 -14.43 -63.65 28.58
C ASP A 329 -14.51 -62.99 29.97
N ASP A 330 -15.65 -63.12 30.66
CA ASP A 330 -15.83 -62.62 32.02
C ASP A 330 -14.98 -63.39 33.03
N VAL A 331 -14.89 -64.71 32.91
CA VAL A 331 -13.96 -65.52 33.72
C VAL A 331 -12.54 -65.00 33.56
N LEU A 332 -12.10 -64.74 32.33
CA LEU A 332 -10.75 -64.21 32.06
C LEU A 332 -10.54 -62.81 32.64
N ARG A 333 -11.53 -61.92 32.54
CA ARG A 333 -11.46 -60.57 33.16
C ARG A 333 -11.37 -60.65 34.68
N ILE A 334 -12.17 -61.49 35.31
CA ILE A 334 -12.20 -61.66 36.76
C ILE A 334 -10.89 -62.27 37.25
N ILE A 335 -10.38 -63.31 36.58
CA ILE A 335 -9.09 -63.92 36.92
C ILE A 335 -7.95 -62.92 36.73
N ALA A 336 -7.97 -62.14 35.64
CA ALA A 336 -6.99 -61.08 35.41
C ALA A 336 -7.00 -60.02 36.51
N LYS A 337 -8.19 -59.62 36.98
CA LYS A 337 -8.36 -58.72 38.11
C LYS A 337 -7.83 -59.32 39.40
N ILE A 338 -8.16 -60.57 39.70
CA ILE A 338 -7.63 -61.30 40.87
C ILE A 338 -6.10 -61.32 40.83
N ILE A 339 -5.51 -61.63 39.68
CA ILE A 339 -4.05 -61.61 39.50
C ILE A 339 -3.49 -60.22 39.78
N LYS A 340 -4.06 -59.18 39.17
CA LYS A 340 -3.62 -57.79 39.32
C LYS A 340 -3.69 -57.30 40.77
N ASP A 341 -4.72 -57.71 41.52
CA ASP A 341 -4.93 -57.32 42.91
C ASP A 341 -3.96 -58.04 43.89
N HIS A 342 -3.34 -59.15 43.47
CA HIS A 342 -2.44 -59.95 44.32
C HIS A 342 -0.95 -59.78 44.01
N ILE A 343 -0.60 -59.19 42.85
CA ILE A 343 0.78 -58.91 42.45
C ILE A 343 1.22 -57.50 42.86
N ARG A 344 2.53 -57.26 42.93
CA ARG A 344 3.12 -55.94 43.22
C ARG A 344 3.33 -55.15 41.93
N GLU A 345 3.55 -53.84 42.03
CA GLU A 345 3.91 -53.01 40.85
C GLU A 345 5.19 -53.48 40.13
N ALA A 346 6.11 -54.13 40.86
CA ALA A 346 7.35 -54.67 40.30
C ALA A 346 7.17 -56.04 39.62
N ASP A 347 6.01 -56.70 39.80
CA ASP A 347 5.68 -57.99 39.22
C ASP A 347 4.99 -57.78 37.86
N PHE A 348 5.16 -58.70 36.92
CA PHE A 348 4.55 -58.61 35.60
C PHE A 348 3.54 -59.72 35.43
N ALA A 349 2.28 -59.37 35.14
CA ALA A 349 1.26 -60.33 34.75
C ALA A 349 0.82 -60.08 33.31
N ALA A 350 0.64 -61.18 32.58
CA ALA A 350 0.29 -61.16 31.18
C ALA A 350 -0.69 -62.27 30.83
N ARG A 351 -1.54 -62.03 29.83
CA ARG A 351 -2.29 -63.11 29.18
C ARG A 351 -1.43 -63.70 28.07
N TYR A 352 -1.05 -64.95 28.23
CA TYR A 352 -0.13 -65.65 27.32
C TYR A 352 -0.87 -66.31 26.15
N GLY A 353 -2.00 -66.94 26.44
CA GLY A 353 -2.83 -67.69 25.50
C GLY A 353 -4.30 -67.61 25.88
N GLY A 354 -5.18 -68.26 25.11
CA GLY A 354 -6.64 -68.14 25.24
C GLY A 354 -7.16 -68.12 26.69
N ASP A 355 -6.75 -69.09 27.49
CA ASP A 355 -7.08 -69.30 28.90
C ASP A 355 -5.85 -69.37 29.82
N GLU A 356 -4.70 -68.92 29.31
CA GLU A 356 -3.41 -69.02 30.00
C GLU A 356 -2.92 -67.63 30.44
N PHE A 357 -2.58 -67.52 31.71
CA PHE A 357 -1.97 -66.34 32.31
C PHE A 357 -0.57 -66.66 32.80
N VAL A 358 0.30 -65.67 32.70
CA VAL A 358 1.66 -65.75 33.20
C VAL A 358 1.89 -64.67 34.23
N ILE A 359 2.64 -65.00 35.28
CA ILE A 359 3.17 -64.02 36.22
C ILE A 359 4.68 -64.21 36.34
N LEU A 360 5.43 -63.16 36.02
CA LEU A 360 6.86 -63.03 36.29
C LEU A 360 7.04 -62.25 37.59
N LEU A 361 7.77 -62.85 38.53
CA LEU A 361 8.01 -62.32 39.87
C LEU A 361 9.52 -62.07 40.06
N PRO A 362 10.01 -60.87 39.73
CA PRO A 362 11.40 -60.50 39.99
C PRO A 362 11.73 -60.64 41.49
N GLU A 363 12.97 -61.06 41.79
CA GLU A 363 13.51 -61.13 43.16
C GLU A 363 12.69 -61.96 44.15
N THR A 364 11.86 -62.87 43.63
CA THR A 364 10.97 -63.69 44.43
C THR A 364 11.46 -65.13 44.49
N SER A 365 11.67 -65.62 45.71
CA SER A 365 12.03 -67.02 45.97
C SER A 365 10.87 -67.97 45.74
N LEU A 366 11.17 -69.26 45.57
CA LEU A 366 10.17 -70.31 45.39
C LEU A 366 9.09 -70.31 46.49
N LYS A 367 9.47 -70.09 47.76
CA LYS A 367 8.51 -70.02 48.87
C LYS A 367 7.53 -68.85 48.71
N GLY A 368 8.03 -67.70 48.27
CA GLY A 368 7.19 -66.51 48.01
C GLY A 368 6.27 -66.72 46.79
N ALA A 369 6.79 -67.32 45.73
CA ALA A 369 6.04 -67.65 44.52
C ALA A 369 4.91 -68.65 44.79
N LEU A 370 5.19 -69.70 45.57
CA LEU A 370 4.20 -70.66 46.03
C LEU A 370 3.10 -70.01 46.88
N ALA A 371 3.47 -69.13 47.81
CA ALA A 371 2.50 -68.42 48.63
C ALA A 371 1.60 -67.51 47.78
N LEU A 372 2.14 -66.85 46.74
CA LEU A 372 1.32 -66.08 45.80
C LEU A 372 0.42 -66.98 44.96
N ALA A 373 0.96 -68.06 44.39
CA ALA A 373 0.21 -69.02 43.58
C ALA A 373 -0.98 -69.59 44.35
N GLU A 374 -0.77 -70.05 45.59
CA GLU A 374 -1.85 -70.60 46.42
C GLU A 374 -2.89 -69.55 46.80
N ARG A 375 -2.49 -68.30 47.04
CA ARG A 375 -3.46 -67.22 47.27
C ARG A 375 -4.32 -66.98 46.03
N ILE A 376 -3.71 -66.88 44.86
CA ILE A 376 -4.46 -66.69 43.60
C ILE A 376 -5.39 -67.87 43.37
N ARG A 377 -4.89 -69.10 43.47
CA ARG A 377 -5.68 -70.33 43.30
C ARG A 377 -6.87 -70.38 44.26
N SER A 378 -6.62 -70.16 45.56
CA SER A 378 -7.67 -70.19 46.58
C SER A 378 -8.68 -69.06 46.41
N THR A 379 -8.26 -67.88 45.94
CA THR A 379 -9.18 -66.77 45.66
C THR A 379 -10.06 -67.11 44.45
N VAL A 380 -9.49 -67.64 43.36
CA VAL A 380 -10.25 -68.10 42.19
C VAL A 380 -11.26 -69.17 42.57
N GLU A 381 -10.84 -70.18 43.34
CA GLU A 381 -11.70 -71.28 43.81
C GLU A 381 -12.91 -70.80 44.63
N ARG A 382 -12.75 -69.72 45.40
CA ARG A 382 -13.82 -69.12 46.21
C ARG A 382 -14.64 -68.08 45.45
N THR A 383 -14.24 -67.73 44.23
CA THR A 383 -14.94 -66.73 43.42
C THR A 383 -16.07 -67.41 42.65
N VAL A 384 -17.26 -66.83 42.72
CA VAL A 384 -18.40 -67.22 41.90
C VAL A 384 -18.35 -66.42 40.60
N PHE A 385 -18.41 -67.11 39.47
CA PHE A 385 -18.39 -66.54 38.13
C PHE A 385 -19.81 -66.55 37.56
N GLY A 386 -20.24 -65.47 36.91
CA GLY A 386 -21.59 -65.38 36.37
C GLY A 386 -21.99 -64.01 35.86
N LEU A 387 -22.89 -64.00 34.86
CA LEU A 387 -23.54 -62.81 34.32
C LEU A 387 -24.99 -63.19 33.95
N ASN A 388 -25.97 -62.40 34.40
CA ASN A 388 -27.40 -62.62 34.15
C ASN A 388 -27.96 -64.00 34.60
N GLU A 389 -28.14 -64.19 35.91
CA GLU A 389 -28.82 -65.33 36.57
C GLU A 389 -28.14 -66.71 36.50
N ILE A 390 -26.98 -66.84 35.84
CA ILE A 390 -26.19 -68.08 35.81
C ILE A 390 -24.96 -67.93 36.72
N GLU A 391 -24.86 -68.77 37.75
CA GLU A 391 -23.70 -68.84 38.64
C GLU A 391 -22.97 -70.19 38.48
N PHE A 392 -21.65 -70.14 38.31
CA PHE A 392 -20.80 -71.32 38.31
C PHE A 392 -19.47 -71.02 39.00
N SER A 393 -18.77 -72.07 39.43
CA SER A 393 -17.41 -71.97 39.95
C SER A 393 -16.42 -72.58 38.96
N THR A 394 -15.22 -72.02 38.91
CA THR A 394 -14.08 -72.63 38.23
C THR A 394 -12.85 -72.54 39.12
N THR A 395 -11.82 -73.29 38.75
CA THR A 395 -10.54 -73.35 39.46
C THR A 395 -9.43 -73.04 38.48
N VAL A 396 -8.23 -72.84 39.01
CA VAL A 396 -7.03 -72.72 38.18
C VAL A 396 -6.00 -73.74 38.61
N SER A 397 -5.28 -74.25 37.61
CA SER A 397 -4.07 -75.02 37.82
C SER A 397 -2.87 -74.11 37.62
N ILE A 398 -1.90 -74.14 38.53
CA ILE A 398 -0.76 -73.23 38.49
C ILE A 398 0.55 -74.02 38.50
N GLY A 399 1.35 -73.84 37.46
CA GLY A 399 2.75 -74.23 37.42
C GLY A 399 3.63 -73.14 38.05
N VAL A 400 4.60 -73.53 38.87
CA VAL A 400 5.57 -72.60 39.47
C VAL A 400 6.99 -73.08 39.19
N PHE A 401 7.81 -72.15 38.71
CA PHE A 401 9.24 -72.36 38.52
C PHE A 401 10.02 -71.19 39.13
N THR A 402 11.18 -71.47 39.72
CA THR A 402 12.10 -70.43 40.20
C THR A 402 13.43 -70.58 39.48
N TYR A 403 13.84 -69.50 38.82
CA TYR A 403 15.15 -69.40 38.20
C TYR A 403 16.20 -69.20 39.30
N ASP A 404 17.01 -70.23 39.54
CA ASP A 404 18.09 -70.22 40.55
C ASP A 404 19.46 -70.60 39.95
N LYS A 405 19.48 -71.27 38.80
CA LYS A 405 20.71 -71.73 38.12
C LYS A 405 20.76 -71.19 36.68
N GLN A 406 21.95 -70.83 36.21
CA GLN A 406 22.18 -70.17 34.91
C GLN A 406 22.02 -71.08 33.67
N GLU A 407 21.18 -72.11 33.75
CA GLU A 407 21.07 -73.18 32.74
C GLU A 407 19.94 -72.98 31.72
N ILE A 408 19.13 -71.93 31.89
CA ILE A 408 18.07 -71.54 30.95
C ILE A 408 18.53 -70.29 30.21
N GLU A 409 18.59 -70.38 28.89
CA GLU A 409 19.11 -69.31 28.04
C GLU A 409 18.03 -68.56 27.27
N THR A 410 16.88 -69.20 27.06
CA THR A 410 15.80 -68.65 26.23
C THR A 410 14.45 -68.65 26.97
N PRO A 411 13.56 -67.67 26.71
CA PRO A 411 12.19 -67.69 27.22
C PRO A 411 11.42 -68.97 26.85
N GLU A 412 11.70 -69.55 25.69
CA GLU A 412 11.06 -70.77 25.19
C GLU A 412 11.39 -71.99 26.05
N GLU A 413 12.61 -72.10 26.57
CA GLU A 413 13.01 -73.14 27.52
C GLU A 413 12.29 -72.99 28.87
N LEU A 414 12.14 -71.75 29.36
CA LEU A 414 11.41 -71.46 30.59
C LEU A 414 9.94 -71.87 30.48
N LEU A 415 9.32 -71.56 29.33
CA LEU A 415 7.95 -71.92 29.02
C LEU A 415 7.75 -73.44 28.98
N ARG A 416 8.63 -74.18 28.28
CA ARG A 416 8.56 -75.65 28.24
C ARG A 416 8.60 -76.29 29.62
N ILE A 417 9.44 -75.77 30.51
CA ILE A 417 9.56 -76.28 31.88
C ILE A 417 8.27 -76.06 32.65
N ILE A 418 7.68 -74.86 32.55
CA ILE A 418 6.48 -74.55 33.31
C ILE A 418 5.23 -75.23 32.75
N ASP A 419 5.16 -75.43 31.44
CA ASP A 419 4.09 -76.18 30.78
C ASP A 419 4.04 -77.62 31.31
N TRP A 420 5.20 -78.22 31.60
CA TRP A 420 5.26 -79.54 32.22
C TRP A 420 4.70 -79.55 33.66
N ALA A 421 4.97 -78.49 34.43
CA ALA A 421 4.38 -78.31 35.77
C ALA A 421 2.86 -78.23 35.69
N LEU A 422 2.36 -77.46 34.72
CA LEU A 422 0.95 -77.26 34.47
C LEU A 422 0.26 -78.55 34.00
N TYR A 423 0.91 -79.29 33.10
CA TYR A 423 0.45 -80.61 32.64
C TYR A 423 0.31 -81.59 33.81
N ARG A 424 1.30 -81.61 34.71
CA ARG A 424 1.26 -82.43 35.93
C ARG A 424 0.09 -82.01 36.83
N ALA A 425 -0.14 -80.70 37.00
CA ALA A 425 -1.28 -80.20 37.77
C ALA A 425 -2.63 -80.69 37.19
N LYS A 426 -2.76 -80.67 35.86
CA LYS A 426 -3.96 -81.15 35.15
C LYS A 426 -4.22 -82.64 35.34
N ILE A 427 -3.19 -83.50 35.33
CA ILE A 427 -3.35 -84.96 35.51
C ILE A 427 -3.61 -85.32 36.97
N MET A 428 -3.02 -84.61 37.91
CA MET A 428 -3.15 -84.91 39.35
C MET A 428 -4.47 -84.38 39.97
N GLY A 429 -5.44 -84.01 39.15
CA GLY A 429 -6.79 -83.66 39.58
C GLY A 429 -7.17 -82.18 39.51
N LYS A 430 -6.35 -81.33 38.85
CA LYS A 430 -6.59 -79.88 38.69
C LYS A 430 -6.66 -79.13 40.02
N ASN A 431 -6.98 -77.83 39.99
CA ASN A 431 -7.13 -76.97 41.17
C ASN A 431 -5.96 -77.07 42.16
N ARG A 432 -4.74 -76.93 41.66
CA ARG A 432 -3.53 -77.09 42.48
C ARG A 432 -2.34 -76.30 41.96
N VAL A 433 -1.37 -76.12 42.84
CA VAL A 433 -0.08 -75.53 42.51
C VAL A 433 0.98 -76.64 42.43
N GLU A 434 1.63 -76.78 41.27
CA GLU A 434 2.71 -77.75 41.06
C GLU A 434 4.04 -77.04 40.81
N VAL A 435 5.12 -77.60 41.37
CA VAL A 435 6.47 -77.04 41.26
C VAL A 435 7.36 -77.97 40.45
N VAL A 436 8.14 -77.39 39.55
CA VAL A 436 9.23 -78.13 38.89
C VAL A 436 10.53 -77.92 39.65
N LYS A 437 11.08 -79.02 40.19
CA LYS A 437 12.32 -78.99 40.98
C LYS A 437 13.60 -79.18 40.15
N HIS A 438 13.54 -79.77 38.94
CA HIS A 438 14.70 -79.96 38.05
C HIS A 438 14.32 -80.09 36.56
N LYS A 439 15.28 -79.79 35.67
CA LYS A 439 15.24 -79.98 34.22
C LYS A 439 15.04 -81.48 33.94
N PHE A 440 13.97 -81.86 33.23
CA PHE A 440 13.85 -83.21 32.68
C PHE A 440 14.54 -83.20 31.31
N HIS A 441 15.42 -84.17 31.08
CA HIS A 441 16.01 -84.45 29.77
C HIS A 441 15.06 -85.28 28.92
#